data_AF-A0A9J6DMH2-F1
#
_entry.id   AF-A0A9J6DMH2-F1
#
_cell.length_a   1.000
_cell.length_b   1.000
_cell.length_c   1.000
_cell.angle_alpha   90.00
_cell.angle_beta   90.00
_cell.angle_gamma   90.00
#
_symmetry.space_group_name_H-M   'P 1'
#
loop_
_entity.id
_entity.type
_entity.pdbx_description
1 polymer ?
#
loop_
_entity_poly.entity_id
_entity_poly.type
_entity_poly.pdbx_seq_one_letter_code
_entity_poly.pdbx_strand_id
1 'polypeptide(L)'
;MQDEGVLRLRNPHLSNMETDHLYHLALSTDTHDLQHMFGDLKFVCMGGTPARMQEFAHFVKRRLGIQLPTGAELYDISHRSYRYAMYKCGPVLSVSHGMGAPSLSILMHEILKLIHYAHCRDVVLSPHRHQRWNRKQAFKQISMDIEAVLGIAKTPEQCENRYKTVIRRRKASSDHNKRSGASPTPVPFDDEVKKIESIDDSIEPEVERDASGATFKASPESPAVLSPANTTEENKSQSSNPDTKPRVGTARLAHMQLFFTEMRALQEEKEAQKAARRQEKENRRAERQAERQVLREERRKMHEEKMEILRQAFGLPK
;
A
#
# COMPACT_ATOMS: atom_id res chain seq x y z
N MET A 1 10.41 2.05 41.22
CA MET A 1 9.72 1.35 40.11
C MET A 1 10.46 1.71 38.84
N GLN A 2 11.00 0.73 38.12
CA GLN A 2 11.66 1.00 36.84
C GLN A 2 10.59 1.46 35.86
N ASP A 3 10.86 2.55 35.15
CA ASP A 3 9.97 3.24 34.22
C ASP A 3 9.88 2.45 32.90
N GLU A 4 9.46 1.18 33.02
CA GLU A 4 9.34 0.21 31.92
C GLU A 4 8.35 0.76 30.88
N GLY A 5 8.81 0.86 29.62
CA GLY A 5 7.97 1.26 28.49
C GLY A 5 7.94 2.76 28.16
N VAL A 6 8.53 3.64 28.98
CA VAL A 6 8.62 5.09 28.67
C VAL A 6 9.77 5.37 27.71
N LEU A 7 9.51 6.21 26.71
CA LEU A 7 10.54 6.64 25.76
C LEU A 7 11.60 7.52 26.45
N ARG A 8 12.84 7.03 26.51
CA ARG A 8 13.99 7.80 27.02
C ARG A 8 14.73 8.49 25.87
N LEU A 9 14.74 9.82 25.90
CA LEU A 9 15.49 10.63 24.95
C LEU A 9 16.98 10.69 25.33
N ARG A 10 17.86 10.74 24.32
CA ARG A 10 19.31 10.89 24.49
C ARG A 10 19.75 12.34 24.32
N ASN A 11 19.04 13.27 24.95
CA ASN A 11 19.40 14.68 24.94
C ASN A 11 19.28 15.25 26.36
N PRO A 12 20.40 15.50 27.06
CA PRO A 12 20.39 16.02 28.43
C PRO A 12 19.94 17.48 28.52
N HIS A 13 19.91 18.22 27.41
CA HIS A 13 19.54 19.64 27.43
C HIS A 13 18.03 19.86 27.56
N LEU A 14 17.20 18.85 27.22
CA LEU A 14 15.75 18.98 27.28
C LEU A 14 15.22 19.15 28.70
N SER A 15 15.89 18.58 29.72
CA SER A 15 15.49 18.74 31.12
C SER A 15 15.70 20.15 31.66
N ASN A 16 16.56 20.93 31.01
CA ASN A 16 16.95 22.27 31.45
C ASN A 16 16.19 23.37 30.68
N MET A 17 15.35 22.99 29.72
CA MET A 17 14.53 23.92 28.96
C MET A 17 13.21 24.14 29.69
N GLU A 18 12.85 25.41 29.89
CA GLU A 18 11.55 25.80 30.47
C GLU A 18 10.42 25.51 29.48
N THR A 19 10.63 25.86 28.22
CA THR A 19 9.69 25.64 27.13
C THR A 19 10.42 25.04 25.94
N ASP A 20 9.83 24.00 25.37
CA ASP A 20 10.23 23.39 24.09
C ASP A 20 9.11 23.52 23.05
N HIS A 21 9.46 24.12 21.91
CA HIS A 21 8.59 24.31 20.76
C HIS A 21 8.83 23.23 19.70
N LEU A 22 7.78 22.51 19.34
CA LEU A 22 7.75 21.58 18.22
C LEU A 22 7.33 22.35 16.96
N TYR A 23 8.29 23.08 16.37
CA TYR A 23 8.06 24.07 15.31
C TYR A 23 7.35 23.49 14.08
N HIS A 24 7.70 22.27 13.65
CA HIS A 24 7.14 21.66 12.45
C HIS A 24 5.77 20.99 12.70
N LEU A 25 5.40 20.80 13.96
CA LEU A 25 4.07 20.35 14.38
C LEU A 25 3.16 21.50 14.88
N ALA A 26 3.69 22.71 15.04
CA ALA A 26 3.00 23.86 15.64
C ALA A 26 2.42 23.56 17.03
N LEU A 27 3.17 22.78 17.82
CA LEU A 27 2.87 22.46 19.22
C LEU A 27 3.96 22.99 20.14
N SER A 28 3.61 23.25 21.38
CA SER A 28 4.59 23.64 22.39
C SER A 28 4.17 23.20 23.77
N THR A 29 5.15 22.98 24.63
CA THR A 29 4.97 22.54 26.03
C THR A 29 4.31 23.59 26.93
N ASP A 30 4.42 24.87 26.58
CA ASP A 30 3.79 25.99 27.31
C ASP A 30 2.33 26.25 26.90
N THR A 31 2.01 26.06 25.62
CA THR A 31 0.70 26.39 25.04
C THR A 31 -0.25 25.20 24.96
N HIS A 32 0.25 23.97 25.03
CA HIS A 32 -0.53 22.75 24.89
C HIS A 32 -0.28 21.78 26.03
N ASP A 33 -1.36 21.23 26.58
CA ASP A 33 -1.28 20.08 27.49
C ASP A 33 -1.04 18.80 26.68
N LEU A 34 0.23 18.51 26.41
CA LEU A 34 0.65 17.37 25.59
C LEU A 34 0.27 16.04 26.24
N GLN A 35 0.28 15.95 27.57
CA GLN A 35 -0.07 14.73 28.28
C GLN A 35 -1.57 14.44 28.15
N HIS A 36 -2.43 15.44 28.32
CA HIS A 36 -3.87 15.28 28.10
C HIS A 36 -4.19 14.99 26.62
N MET A 37 -3.48 15.63 25.69
CA MET A 37 -3.74 15.46 24.26
C MET A 37 -3.26 14.12 23.70
N PHE A 38 -2.14 13.57 24.20
CA PHE A 38 -1.43 12.47 23.56
C PHE A 38 -1.01 11.32 24.50
N GLY A 39 -1.30 11.39 25.80
CA GLY A 39 -0.85 10.37 26.76
C GLY A 39 -1.41 8.96 26.53
N ASP A 40 -2.52 8.84 25.81
CA ASP A 40 -3.15 7.57 25.42
C ASP A 40 -2.58 6.97 24.12
N LEU A 41 -1.60 7.61 23.48
CA LEU A 41 -1.02 7.11 22.24
C LEU A 41 -0.34 5.75 22.42
N LYS A 42 -0.62 4.84 21.48
CA LYS A 42 0.01 3.52 21.36
C LYS A 42 0.60 3.27 19.98
N PHE A 43 0.07 3.91 18.95
CA PHE A 43 0.55 3.73 17.58
C PHE A 43 0.76 5.07 16.91
N VAL A 44 1.91 5.25 16.26
CA VAL A 44 2.15 6.40 15.37
C VAL A 44 2.40 5.87 13.96
N CYS A 45 1.48 6.14 13.06
CA CYS A 45 1.56 5.80 11.65
C CYS A 45 2.05 6.99 10.84
N MET A 46 3.09 6.78 10.05
CA MET A 46 3.73 7.82 9.25
C MET A 46 3.64 7.48 7.75
N GLY A 47 3.39 8.49 6.92
CA GLY A 47 3.37 8.32 5.46
C GLY A 47 3.73 9.58 4.70
N GLY A 48 3.98 9.43 3.40
CA GLY A 48 4.57 10.52 2.62
C GLY A 48 3.64 11.73 2.45
N THR A 49 2.46 11.53 1.87
CA THR A 49 1.56 12.64 1.51
C THR A 49 0.50 12.92 2.59
N PRO A 50 0.17 14.21 2.85
CA PRO A 50 -0.92 14.60 3.75
C PRO A 50 -2.26 13.92 3.45
N ALA A 51 -2.67 13.90 2.17
CA ALA A 51 -3.93 13.29 1.75
C ALA A 51 -4.01 11.79 2.12
N ARG A 52 -2.92 11.04 1.95
CA ARG A 52 -2.88 9.61 2.31
C ARG A 52 -3.05 9.41 3.82
N MET A 53 -2.44 10.29 4.61
CA MET A 53 -2.52 10.20 6.07
C MET A 53 -3.87 10.66 6.62
N GLN A 54 -4.54 11.59 5.94
CA GLN A 54 -5.92 11.95 6.23
C GLN A 54 -6.87 10.79 5.90
N GLU A 55 -6.77 10.20 4.71
CA GLU A 55 -7.55 9.01 4.33
C GLU A 55 -7.34 7.85 5.30
N PHE A 56 -6.09 7.62 5.73
CA PHE A 56 -5.76 6.64 6.75
C PHE A 56 -6.42 6.95 8.10
N ALA A 57 -6.44 8.22 8.52
CA ALA A 57 -7.11 8.61 9.77
C ALA A 57 -8.62 8.35 9.70
N HIS A 58 -9.28 8.67 8.59
CA HIS A 58 -10.70 8.33 8.38
C HIS A 58 -10.94 6.82 8.34
N PHE A 59 -10.02 6.05 7.75
CA PHE A 59 -10.07 4.60 7.77
C PHE A 59 -9.98 4.05 9.20
N VAL A 60 -9.02 4.52 10.00
CA VAL A 60 -8.86 4.11 11.40
C VAL A 60 -10.07 4.50 12.24
N LYS A 61 -10.58 5.73 12.09
CA LYS A 61 -11.82 6.18 12.76
C LYS A 61 -12.98 5.22 12.51
N ARG A 62 -13.22 4.85 11.25
CA ARG A 62 -14.27 3.89 10.87
C ARG A 62 -14.01 2.50 11.46
N ARG A 63 -12.76 2.03 11.41
CA ARG A 63 -12.41 0.67 11.84
C ARG A 63 -12.48 0.50 13.36
N LEU A 64 -12.11 1.53 14.11
CA LEU A 64 -12.18 1.54 15.57
C LEU A 64 -13.57 1.94 16.10
N GLY A 65 -14.51 2.31 15.22
CA GLY A 65 -15.86 2.72 15.62
C GLY A 65 -15.89 4.02 16.43
N ILE A 66 -14.91 4.91 16.25
CA ILE A 66 -14.83 6.17 16.99
C ILE A 66 -15.91 7.13 16.49
N GLN A 67 -16.88 7.40 17.34
CA GLN A 67 -17.95 8.35 17.08
C GLN A 67 -17.47 9.76 17.45
N LEU A 68 -17.57 10.70 16.52
CA LEU A 68 -17.38 12.11 16.81
C LEU A 68 -18.76 12.73 17.08
N PRO A 69 -18.84 13.79 17.91
CA PRO A 69 -20.08 14.51 18.10
C PRO A 69 -20.62 15.03 16.77
N THR A 70 -21.94 15.18 16.68
CA THR A 70 -22.63 15.65 15.47
C THR A 70 -22.04 16.97 14.99
N GLY A 71 -21.67 17.04 13.71
CA GLY A 71 -21.03 18.22 13.11
C GLY A 71 -19.52 18.33 13.31
N ALA A 72 -18.88 17.38 14.02
CA ALA A 72 -17.44 17.35 14.19
C ALA A 72 -16.75 16.39 13.20
N GLU A 73 -15.61 16.83 12.67
CA GLU A 73 -14.75 16.06 11.78
C GLU A 73 -13.33 15.95 12.34
N LEU A 74 -12.53 15.04 11.78
CA LEU A 74 -11.10 14.98 12.08
C LEU A 74 -10.42 16.29 11.66
N TYR A 75 -9.74 16.90 12.61
CA TYR A 75 -9.00 18.13 12.42
C TYR A 75 -7.51 17.85 12.27
N ASP A 76 -6.86 18.59 11.37
CA ASP A 76 -5.40 18.58 11.23
C ASP A 76 -4.78 19.40 12.37
N ILE A 77 -4.21 18.71 13.36
CA ILE A 77 -3.63 19.31 14.57
C ILE A 77 -2.46 20.23 14.20
N SER A 78 -1.69 19.89 13.17
CA SER A 78 -0.51 20.64 12.73
C SER A 78 -0.82 21.63 11.60
N HIS A 79 -2.10 21.94 11.33
CA HIS A 79 -2.52 22.85 10.26
C HIS A 79 -1.75 24.18 10.24
N ARG A 80 -1.44 24.72 11.43
CA ARG A 80 -0.72 25.99 11.60
C ARG A 80 0.75 25.95 11.16
N SER A 81 1.36 24.77 11.04
CA SER A 81 2.76 24.65 10.61
C SER A 81 2.92 24.67 9.09
N TYR A 82 1.90 24.22 8.35
CA TYR A 82 1.94 24.00 6.88
C TYR A 82 3.02 23.01 6.41
N ARG A 83 3.73 22.32 7.32
CA ARG A 83 4.80 21.37 7.01
C ARG A 83 4.33 19.92 6.96
N TYR A 84 3.59 19.53 7.99
CA TYR A 84 3.04 18.20 8.14
C TYR A 84 1.54 18.31 8.41
N ALA A 85 0.81 17.25 8.07
CA ALA A 85 -0.57 17.04 8.48
C ALA A 85 -0.60 15.93 9.52
N MET A 86 -1.32 16.16 10.62
CA MET A 86 -1.35 15.30 11.80
C MET A 86 -2.77 15.13 12.29
N TYR A 87 -3.22 13.87 12.39
CA TYR A 87 -4.56 13.51 12.83
C TYR A 87 -4.48 12.49 13.96
N LYS A 88 -5.31 12.65 14.99
CA LYS A 88 -5.42 11.70 16.11
C LYS A 88 -6.77 10.97 16.06
N CYS A 89 -6.75 9.66 16.26
CA CYS A 89 -7.92 8.80 16.32
C CYS A 89 -7.76 7.81 17.48
N GLY A 90 -8.27 8.17 18.66
CA GLY A 90 -8.06 7.39 19.88
C GLY A 90 -6.56 7.20 20.15
N PRO A 91 -6.06 5.95 20.31
CA PRO A 91 -4.65 5.66 20.59
C PRO A 91 -3.74 5.69 19.35
N VAL A 92 -4.27 6.07 18.17
CA VAL A 92 -3.52 6.10 16.91
C VAL A 92 -3.27 7.55 16.46
N LEU A 93 -2.01 7.89 16.20
CA LEU A 93 -1.59 9.14 15.57
C LEU A 93 -1.22 8.88 14.11
N SER A 94 -1.78 9.65 13.19
CA SER A 94 -1.50 9.59 11.74
C SER A 94 -0.79 10.86 11.32
N VAL A 95 0.44 10.77 10.81
CA VAL A 95 1.26 11.95 10.48
C VAL A 95 1.90 11.84 9.10
N SER A 96 1.84 12.90 8.31
CA SER A 96 2.58 12.99 7.05
C SER A 96 4.02 13.45 7.29
N HIS A 97 5.00 12.94 6.53
CA HIS A 97 6.41 13.38 6.63
C HIS A 97 7.01 13.90 5.33
N GLY A 98 6.24 13.96 4.23
CA GLY A 98 6.75 14.42 2.95
C GLY A 98 7.67 13.40 2.27
N MET A 99 8.79 13.88 1.72
CA MET A 99 9.72 13.05 0.94
C MET A 99 11.14 13.17 1.46
N GLY A 100 11.85 12.04 1.44
CA GLY A 100 13.28 11.97 1.76
C GLY A 100 13.60 11.84 3.24
N ALA A 101 14.82 11.37 3.50
CA ALA A 101 15.33 11.19 4.86
C ALA A 101 15.39 12.49 5.70
N PRO A 102 15.75 13.67 5.14
CA PRO A 102 15.78 14.91 5.92
C PRO A 102 14.42 15.26 6.52
N SER A 103 13.37 15.18 5.70
CA SER A 103 12.02 15.51 6.14
C SER A 103 11.51 14.52 7.19
N LEU A 104 11.73 13.22 6.99
CA LEU A 104 11.37 12.21 8.00
C LEU A 104 12.15 12.41 9.30
N SER A 105 13.44 12.76 9.22
CA SER A 105 14.28 12.97 10.41
C SER A 105 13.75 14.10 11.30
N ILE A 106 13.35 15.22 10.70
CA ILE A 106 12.77 16.37 11.43
C ILE A 106 11.50 15.91 12.17
N LEU A 107 10.58 15.26 11.46
CA LEU A 107 9.36 14.75 12.07
C LEU A 107 9.66 13.77 13.22
N MET A 108 10.57 12.83 13.00
CA MET A 108 10.94 11.83 14.01
C MET A 108 11.47 12.49 15.28
N HIS A 109 12.31 13.52 15.18
CA HIS A 109 12.80 14.23 16.35
C HIS A 109 11.65 14.89 17.13
N GLU A 110 10.70 15.55 16.46
CA GLU A 110 9.58 16.20 17.14
C GLU A 110 8.56 15.21 17.70
N ILE A 111 8.28 14.11 17.00
CA ILE A 111 7.38 13.04 17.48
C ILE A 111 7.96 12.32 18.70
N LEU A 112 9.27 12.04 18.72
CA LEU A 112 9.90 11.42 19.89
C LEU A 112 9.85 12.36 21.10
N LYS A 113 10.04 13.66 20.91
CA LYS A 113 9.84 14.65 21.97
C LYS A 113 8.39 14.72 22.44
N LEU A 114 7.43 14.72 21.51
CA LEU A 114 6.00 14.69 21.81
C LEU A 114 5.62 13.48 22.68
N ILE A 115 6.03 12.27 22.28
CA ILE A 115 5.79 11.03 23.01
C ILE A 115 6.42 11.09 24.42
N HIS A 116 7.62 11.67 24.53
CA HIS A 116 8.31 11.83 25.79
C HIS A 116 7.57 12.79 26.74
N TYR A 117 7.20 13.98 26.26
CA TYR A 117 6.47 14.97 27.07
C TYR A 117 5.04 14.54 27.41
N ALA A 118 4.40 13.74 26.56
CA ALA A 118 3.09 13.18 26.84
C ALA A 118 3.14 11.96 27.79
N HIS A 119 4.34 11.53 28.21
CA HIS A 119 4.56 10.35 29.05
C HIS A 119 3.92 9.07 28.51
N CYS A 120 3.84 8.92 27.18
CA CYS A 120 3.27 7.72 26.58
C CYS A 120 4.14 6.50 26.90
N ARG A 121 3.50 5.33 27.00
CA ARG A 121 4.16 4.05 27.26
C ARG A 121 3.94 3.07 26.11
N ASP A 122 4.98 2.31 25.77
CA ASP A 122 4.92 1.23 24.78
C ASP A 122 4.39 1.67 23.42
N VAL A 123 4.85 2.85 22.96
CA VAL A 123 4.42 3.39 21.67
C VAL A 123 5.13 2.69 20.53
N VAL A 124 4.35 2.14 19.60
CA VAL A 124 4.85 1.53 18.37
C VAL A 124 4.85 2.59 17.27
N LEU A 125 6.03 2.96 16.80
CA LEU A 125 6.20 3.76 15.59
C LEU A 125 6.09 2.82 14.40
N SER A 126 5.06 2.98 13.56
CA SER A 126 4.90 2.19 12.34
C SER A 126 6.14 2.39 11.47
N PRO A 127 6.93 1.33 11.22
CA PRO A 127 8.17 1.48 10.51
C PRO A 127 7.87 1.87 9.06
N HIS A 128 8.53 2.93 8.58
CA HIS A 128 8.57 3.20 7.16
C HIS A 128 9.52 2.18 6.52
N ARG A 129 8.90 1.22 5.84
CA ARG A 129 9.39 -0.09 5.40
C ARG A 129 9.23 -1.15 6.47
N HIS A 130 8.61 -2.26 6.07
CA HIS A 130 8.74 -3.61 6.63
C HIS A 130 9.95 -3.69 7.55
N GLN A 131 9.81 -4.31 8.74
CA GLN A 131 10.99 -4.83 9.46
C GLN A 131 11.94 -5.37 8.40
N ARG A 132 13.02 -4.64 8.12
CA ARG A 132 13.96 -5.06 7.10
C ARG A 132 14.74 -6.12 7.82
N TRP A 133 14.17 -7.32 7.83
CA TRP A 133 14.83 -8.50 8.32
C TRP A 133 16.18 -8.49 7.63
N ASN A 134 17.25 -8.41 8.42
CA ASN A 134 18.55 -8.69 7.84
C ASN A 134 18.44 -10.07 7.21
N ARG A 135 18.99 -10.26 6.01
CA ARG A 135 18.85 -11.52 5.25
C ARG A 135 19.09 -12.76 6.14
N LYS A 136 20.07 -12.67 7.04
CA LYS A 136 20.37 -13.70 8.06
C LYS A 136 19.23 -13.92 9.07
N GLN A 137 18.62 -12.85 9.57
CA GLN A 137 17.47 -12.93 10.49
C GLN A 137 16.23 -13.49 9.80
N ALA A 138 15.97 -13.14 8.54
CA ALA A 138 14.87 -13.71 7.76
C ALA A 138 15.00 -15.23 7.64
N PHE A 139 16.16 -15.73 7.22
CA PHE A 139 16.39 -17.18 7.10
C PHE A 139 16.41 -17.90 8.45
N LYS A 140 16.76 -17.20 9.54
CA LYS A 140 16.63 -17.73 10.89
C LYS A 140 15.15 -17.97 11.26
N GLN A 141 14.29 -16.99 10.98
CA GLN A 141 12.86 -17.14 11.23
C GLN A 141 12.25 -18.23 10.34
N ILE A 142 12.58 -18.24 9.04
CA ILE A 142 12.10 -19.26 8.10
C ILE A 142 12.49 -20.67 8.55
N SER A 143 13.71 -20.86 9.06
CA SER A 143 14.17 -22.14 9.61
C SER A 143 13.30 -22.60 10.78
N MET A 144 12.98 -21.69 11.72
CA MET A 144 12.08 -21.97 12.85
C MET A 144 10.66 -22.28 12.39
N ASP A 145 10.14 -21.54 11.41
CA ASP A 145 8.78 -21.72 10.90
C ASP A 145 8.64 -23.04 10.14
N ILE A 146 9.66 -23.45 9.37
CA ILE A 146 9.69 -24.76 8.68
C ILE A 146 9.65 -25.89 9.70
N GLU A 147 10.40 -25.78 10.80
CA GLU A 147 10.37 -26.77 11.88
C GLU A 147 9.00 -26.81 12.57
N ALA A 148 8.40 -25.66 12.84
CA ALA A 148 7.09 -25.57 13.48
C ALA A 148 5.93 -26.09 12.60
N VAL A 149 5.95 -25.79 11.31
CA VAL A 149 4.84 -26.12 10.38
C VAL A 149 4.99 -27.51 9.78
N LEU A 150 6.21 -27.88 9.38
CA LEU A 150 6.47 -29.13 8.65
C LEU A 150 7.13 -30.20 9.51
N GLY A 151 7.58 -29.88 10.72
CA GLY A 151 8.28 -30.81 11.60
C GLY A 151 9.67 -31.19 11.10
N ILE A 152 10.26 -30.42 10.19
CA ILE A 152 11.54 -30.73 9.56
C ILE A 152 12.60 -29.74 10.06
N ALA A 153 13.59 -30.23 10.82
CA ALA A 153 14.72 -29.41 11.23
C ALA A 153 15.62 -29.07 10.03
N LYS A 154 15.77 -27.76 9.74
CA LYS A 154 16.68 -27.23 8.72
C LYS A 154 17.40 -26.02 9.27
N THR A 155 18.71 -25.91 8.99
CA THR A 155 19.46 -24.71 9.40
C THR A 155 19.12 -23.52 8.49
N PRO A 156 19.32 -22.28 8.96
CA PRO A 156 19.11 -21.08 8.15
C PRO A 156 19.92 -21.09 6.84
N GLU A 157 21.15 -21.59 6.86
CA GLU A 157 22.02 -21.69 5.69
C GLU A 157 21.49 -22.71 4.67
N GLN A 158 20.94 -23.83 5.15
CA GLN A 158 20.30 -24.84 4.28
C GLN A 158 19.08 -24.26 3.58
N CYS A 159 18.25 -23.50 4.32
CA CYS A 159 17.09 -22.81 3.76
C CYS A 159 17.51 -21.78 2.71
N GLU A 160 18.55 -20.98 3.01
CA GLU A 160 19.08 -19.99 2.08
C GLU A 160 19.64 -20.63 0.79
N ASN A 161 20.42 -21.71 0.90
CA ASN A 161 21.00 -22.40 -0.25
C ASN A 161 19.93 -23.06 -1.12
N ARG A 162 18.88 -23.61 -0.50
CA ARG A 162 17.74 -24.17 -1.22
C ARG A 162 16.99 -23.07 -1.97
N TYR A 163 16.71 -21.95 -1.31
CA TYR A 163 16.09 -20.77 -1.94
C TYR A 163 16.89 -20.29 -3.15
N LYS A 164 18.21 -20.07 -2.99
CA LYS A 164 19.11 -19.66 -4.10
C LYS A 164 19.05 -20.64 -5.28
N THR A 165 18.99 -21.94 -4.99
CA THR A 165 18.91 -22.98 -6.02
C THR A 165 17.58 -22.93 -6.78
N VAL A 166 16.46 -22.76 -6.07
CA VAL A 166 15.12 -22.65 -6.69
C VAL A 166 15.05 -21.43 -7.61
N ILE A 167 15.46 -20.26 -7.12
CA ILE A 167 15.45 -19.01 -7.91
C ILE A 167 16.37 -19.11 -9.12
N ARG A 168 17.58 -19.68 -8.96
CA ARG A 168 18.51 -19.86 -10.08
C ARG A 168 17.95 -20.79 -11.17
N ARG A 169 17.30 -21.89 -10.77
CA ARG A 169 16.66 -22.83 -11.72
C ARG A 169 15.48 -22.16 -12.44
N ARG A 170 14.62 -21.44 -11.71
CA ARG A 170 13.52 -20.65 -12.29
C ARG A 170 14.02 -19.69 -13.35
N LYS A 171 15.07 -18.91 -13.03
CA LYS A 171 15.68 -17.98 -13.97
C LYS A 171 16.23 -18.68 -15.21
N ALA A 172 16.96 -19.79 -15.04
CA ALA A 172 17.50 -20.54 -16.17
C ALA A 172 16.41 -21.10 -17.10
N SER A 173 15.32 -21.64 -16.56
CA SER A 173 14.19 -22.13 -17.35
C SER A 173 13.40 -21.00 -18.02
N SER A 174 13.22 -19.86 -17.34
CA SER A 174 12.59 -18.68 -17.93
C SER A 174 13.43 -18.10 -19.07
N ASP A 175 14.75 -17.98 -18.89
CA ASP A 175 15.68 -17.52 -19.92
C ASP A 175 15.73 -18.49 -21.11
N HIS A 176 15.59 -19.81 -20.89
CA HIS A 176 15.45 -20.80 -21.95
C HIS A 176 14.14 -20.59 -22.74
N ASN A 177 13.02 -20.43 -22.06
CA ASN A 177 11.71 -20.24 -22.70
C ASN A 177 11.59 -18.90 -23.46
N LYS A 178 12.45 -17.93 -23.16
CA LYS A 178 12.55 -16.65 -23.90
C LYS A 178 13.39 -16.75 -25.17
N ARG A 179 14.11 -17.85 -25.42
CA ARG A 179 14.93 -18.03 -26.62
C ARG A 179 14.09 -18.55 -27.79
N SER A 180 14.10 -17.84 -28.90
CA SER A 180 13.44 -18.26 -30.14
C SER A 180 13.94 -19.63 -30.62
N GLY A 181 13.01 -20.52 -30.98
CA GLY A 181 13.32 -21.88 -31.46
C GLY A 181 13.57 -22.92 -30.37
N ALA A 182 13.50 -22.55 -29.08
CA ALA A 182 13.56 -23.50 -27.97
C ALA A 182 12.18 -24.12 -27.70
N SER A 183 12.13 -25.42 -27.38
CA SER A 183 10.90 -26.05 -26.93
C SER A 183 10.55 -25.57 -25.51
N PRO A 184 9.26 -25.29 -25.21
CA PRO A 184 8.85 -24.84 -23.89
C PRO A 184 9.21 -25.88 -22.82
N THR A 185 10.00 -25.46 -21.84
CA THR A 185 10.32 -26.28 -20.67
C THR A 185 9.48 -25.81 -19.48
N PRO A 186 8.76 -26.71 -18.78
CA PRO A 186 7.99 -26.33 -17.60
C PRO A 186 8.93 -25.80 -16.51
N VAL A 187 8.57 -24.66 -15.92
CA VAL A 187 9.33 -24.02 -14.85
C VAL A 187 8.80 -24.55 -13.51
N PRO A 188 9.57 -25.35 -12.75
CA PRO A 188 9.07 -25.91 -11.50
C PRO A 188 8.74 -24.81 -10.48
N PHE A 189 7.56 -24.92 -9.88
CA PHE A 189 7.04 -24.02 -8.83
C PHE A 189 6.76 -22.57 -9.27
N ASP A 190 6.66 -22.29 -10.58
CA ASP A 190 6.49 -20.93 -11.09
C ASP A 190 5.14 -20.31 -10.70
N ASP A 191 4.09 -21.13 -10.66
CA ASP A 191 2.74 -20.70 -10.28
C ASP A 191 2.67 -20.34 -8.79
N GLU A 192 3.30 -21.14 -7.92
CA GLU A 192 3.39 -20.87 -6.49
C GLU A 192 4.23 -19.62 -6.21
N VAL A 193 5.32 -19.42 -6.95
CA VAL A 193 6.15 -18.22 -6.79
C VAL A 193 5.40 -16.98 -7.27
N LYS A 194 4.68 -17.04 -8.40
CA LYS A 194 3.80 -15.95 -8.86
C LYS A 194 2.70 -15.64 -7.86
N LYS A 195 2.12 -16.66 -7.23
CA LYS A 195 1.12 -16.49 -6.17
C LYS A 195 1.72 -15.77 -4.96
N ILE A 196 2.92 -16.11 -4.54
CA ILE A 196 3.63 -15.40 -3.46
C ILE A 196 3.93 -13.95 -3.87
N GLU A 197 4.39 -13.72 -5.10
CA GLU A 197 4.64 -12.37 -5.65
C GLU A 197 3.36 -11.53 -5.68
N SER A 198 2.20 -12.12 -5.99
CA SER A 198 0.90 -11.41 -6.00
C SER A 198 0.37 -11.01 -4.63
N ILE A 199 0.85 -11.64 -3.55
CA ILE A 199 0.48 -11.30 -2.18
C ILE A 199 1.26 -10.06 -1.69
N ASP A 200 2.43 -9.79 -2.28
CA ASP A 200 3.28 -8.65 -1.93
C ASP A 200 2.86 -7.38 -2.69
N ASP A 201 2.12 -6.51 -2.01
CA ASP A 201 1.66 -5.21 -2.50
C ASP A 201 2.79 -4.17 -2.66
N SER A 202 4.02 -4.51 -2.26
CA SER A 202 5.22 -3.69 -2.46
C SER A 202 5.92 -3.96 -3.79
N ILE A 203 5.55 -5.03 -4.52
CA ILE A 203 6.09 -5.36 -5.83
C ILE A 203 5.28 -4.61 -6.90
N GLU A 204 5.91 -3.66 -7.58
CA GLU A 204 5.27 -2.97 -8.69
C GLU A 204 5.04 -3.94 -9.86
N PRO A 205 3.84 -3.95 -10.46
CA PRO A 205 3.54 -4.85 -11.58
C PRO A 205 4.47 -4.57 -12.77
N GLU A 206 4.89 -5.63 -13.46
CA GLU A 206 5.76 -5.50 -14.65
C GLU A 206 5.05 -4.65 -15.71
N VAL A 207 5.67 -3.54 -16.08
CA VAL A 207 5.16 -2.59 -17.09
C VAL A 207 5.90 -2.81 -18.39
N GLU A 208 5.20 -3.28 -19.41
CA GLU A 208 5.71 -3.25 -20.78
C GLU A 208 5.48 -1.85 -21.36
N ARG A 209 6.51 -1.30 -22.01
CA ARG A 209 6.47 0.02 -22.63
C ARG A 209 6.77 -0.11 -24.10
N ASP A 210 5.77 0.19 -24.91
CA ASP A 210 5.91 0.33 -26.36
C ASP A 210 5.81 1.80 -26.77
N ALA A 211 6.13 2.12 -28.02
CA ALA A 211 6.09 3.49 -28.56
C ALA A 211 4.70 4.15 -28.47
N SER A 212 3.64 3.36 -28.27
CA SER A 212 2.24 3.79 -28.15
C SER A 212 1.75 3.93 -26.70
N GLY A 213 2.51 3.51 -25.69
CA GLY A 213 2.15 3.64 -24.27
C GLY A 213 2.64 2.52 -23.37
N ALA A 214 2.28 2.63 -22.08
CA ALA A 214 2.60 1.63 -21.06
C ALA A 214 1.40 0.69 -20.83
N THR A 215 1.61 -0.61 -21.01
CA THR A 215 0.64 -1.67 -20.74
C THR A 215 1.07 -2.43 -19.47
N PHE A 216 0.11 -2.70 -18.60
CA PHE A 216 0.33 -3.53 -17.41
C PHE A 216 0.01 -4.98 -17.78
N LYS A 217 0.90 -5.92 -17.48
CA LYS A 217 0.55 -7.34 -17.57
C LYS A 217 -0.52 -7.66 -16.54
N ALA A 218 -1.65 -8.21 -17.00
CA ALA A 218 -2.67 -8.74 -16.11
C ALA A 218 -2.07 -9.91 -15.29
N SER A 219 -2.42 -9.99 -14.01
CA SER A 219 -2.16 -11.19 -13.21
C SER A 219 -2.85 -12.38 -13.86
N PRO A 220 -2.27 -13.60 -13.82
CA PRO A 220 -2.89 -14.76 -14.45
C PRO A 220 -4.29 -14.97 -13.86
N GLU A 221 -5.29 -14.86 -14.73
CA GLU A 221 -6.65 -15.32 -14.45
C GLU A 221 -6.58 -16.80 -14.07
N SER A 222 -7.24 -17.18 -12.97
CA SER A 222 -7.37 -18.59 -12.61
C SER A 222 -8.07 -19.32 -13.75
N PRO A 223 -7.47 -20.36 -14.36
CA PRO A 223 -8.17 -21.11 -15.38
C PRO A 223 -9.36 -21.81 -14.73
N ALA A 224 -10.52 -21.58 -15.32
CA ALA A 224 -11.76 -22.25 -15.05
C ALA A 224 -11.54 -23.76 -14.89
N VAL A 225 -12.20 -24.33 -13.88
CA VAL A 225 -12.30 -25.77 -13.62
C VAL A 225 -12.72 -26.47 -14.91
N LEU A 226 -11.79 -27.19 -15.52
CA LEU A 226 -12.09 -28.17 -16.57
C LEU A 226 -12.81 -29.35 -15.90
N SER A 227 -14.07 -29.53 -16.27
CA SER A 227 -14.89 -30.69 -15.97
C SER A 227 -14.17 -31.99 -16.34
N PRO A 228 -14.24 -33.06 -15.53
CA PRO A 228 -13.66 -34.33 -15.90
C PRO A 228 -14.54 -35.03 -16.94
N ALA A 229 -13.91 -35.41 -18.04
CA ALA A 229 -14.48 -36.27 -19.07
C ALA A 229 -14.82 -37.66 -18.50
N ASN A 230 -15.90 -38.23 -19.02
CA ASN A 230 -16.33 -39.61 -18.87
C ASN A 230 -15.17 -40.59 -19.09
N THR A 231 -14.90 -41.42 -18.08
CA THR A 231 -14.50 -42.81 -18.28
C THR A 231 -15.33 -43.69 -17.37
N THR A 232 -16.19 -44.46 -18.01
CA THR A 232 -16.88 -45.64 -17.52
C THR A 232 -15.86 -46.63 -16.97
N GLU A 233 -16.04 -47.08 -15.73
CA GLU A 233 -15.81 -48.48 -15.35
C GLU A 233 -16.51 -48.79 -14.02
N GLU A 234 -17.31 -49.84 -14.05
CA GLU A 234 -18.10 -50.39 -12.96
C GLU A 234 -17.20 -51.10 -11.95
N ASN A 235 -17.44 -50.91 -10.64
CA ASN A 235 -17.83 -52.04 -9.79
C ASN A 235 -18.29 -51.65 -8.38
N LYS A 236 -19.34 -52.37 -7.96
CA LYS A 236 -20.03 -52.34 -6.67
C LYS A 236 -19.11 -52.61 -5.47
N SER A 237 -19.39 -51.97 -4.34
CA SER A 237 -19.86 -52.67 -3.13
C SER A 237 -20.31 -51.70 -2.04
N GLN A 238 -21.41 -52.09 -1.40
CA GLN A 238 -22.12 -51.45 -0.30
C GLN A 238 -21.34 -51.61 1.02
N SER A 239 -21.40 -50.62 1.91
CA SER A 239 -21.94 -50.86 3.25
C SER A 239 -22.29 -49.53 3.94
N SER A 240 -23.49 -49.53 4.51
CA SER A 240 -24.09 -48.52 5.37
C SER A 240 -23.72 -48.77 6.83
N ASN A 241 -23.45 -47.71 7.60
CA ASN A 241 -23.94 -47.58 8.97
C ASN A 241 -24.04 -46.10 9.39
N PRO A 242 -25.18 -45.62 9.93
CA PRO A 242 -25.39 -44.24 10.32
C PRO A 242 -25.28 -44.09 11.84
N ASP A 243 -24.24 -43.44 12.33
CA ASP A 243 -24.33 -42.74 13.62
C ASP A 243 -23.13 -41.81 13.84
N THR A 244 -23.28 -40.53 13.47
CA THR A 244 -22.50 -39.46 14.11
C THR A 244 -23.26 -38.14 14.04
N LYS A 245 -23.51 -37.56 15.22
CA LYS A 245 -24.20 -36.27 15.45
C LYS A 245 -23.64 -35.14 14.56
N PRO A 246 -24.47 -34.17 14.13
CA PRO A 246 -24.02 -33.08 13.27
C PRO A 246 -23.02 -32.18 14.01
N ARG A 247 -21.80 -32.07 13.46
CA ARG A 247 -20.76 -31.17 13.95
C ARG A 247 -21.15 -29.70 13.72
N VAL A 248 -20.92 -28.87 14.74
CA VAL A 248 -21.12 -27.40 14.81
C VAL A 248 -20.12 -26.65 13.90
N GLY A 249 -20.05 -27.01 12.61
CA GLY A 249 -19.11 -26.46 11.63
C GLY A 249 -19.75 -25.63 10.51
N THR A 250 -21.07 -25.66 10.37
CA THR A 250 -21.79 -25.07 9.21
C THR A 250 -21.99 -23.56 9.34
N ALA A 251 -22.30 -23.05 10.53
CA ALA A 251 -22.52 -21.62 10.75
C ALA A 251 -21.25 -20.76 10.57
N ARG A 252 -20.08 -21.30 10.96
CA ARG A 252 -18.78 -20.62 10.82
C ARG A 252 -18.33 -20.55 9.36
N LEU A 253 -18.63 -21.59 8.57
CA LEU A 253 -18.34 -21.63 7.15
C LEU A 253 -19.23 -20.66 6.35
N ALA A 254 -20.52 -20.57 6.70
CA ALA A 254 -21.45 -19.61 6.09
C ALA A 254 -21.05 -18.14 6.37
N HIS A 255 -20.62 -17.83 7.60
CA HIS A 255 -20.13 -16.49 7.96
C HIS A 255 -18.81 -16.12 7.24
N MET A 256 -17.93 -17.10 7.02
CA MET A 256 -16.72 -16.89 6.21
C MET A 256 -17.04 -16.68 4.73
N GLN A 257 -17.99 -17.43 4.17
CA GLN A 257 -18.45 -17.24 2.79
C GLN A 257 -19.06 -15.85 2.59
N LEU A 258 -19.92 -15.41 3.50
CA LEU A 258 -20.49 -14.05 3.50
C LEU A 258 -19.40 -12.97 3.56
N PHE A 259 -18.41 -13.14 4.43
CA PHE A 259 -17.27 -12.23 4.52
C PHE A 259 -16.47 -12.14 3.20
N PHE A 260 -16.18 -13.27 2.55
CA PHE A 260 -15.45 -13.27 1.28
C PHE A 260 -16.26 -12.68 0.12
N THR A 261 -17.59 -12.87 0.10
CA THR A 261 -18.46 -12.23 -0.89
C THR A 261 -18.53 -10.72 -0.70
N GLU A 262 -18.60 -10.24 0.54
CA GLU A 262 -18.63 -8.81 0.85
C GLU A 262 -17.30 -8.13 0.53
N MET A 263 -16.17 -8.79 0.82
CA MET A 263 -14.84 -8.31 0.44
C MET A 263 -14.66 -8.24 -1.09
N ARG A 264 -15.21 -9.21 -1.84
CA ARG A 264 -15.19 -9.17 -3.31
C ARG A 264 -16.03 -8.02 -3.86
N ALA A 265 -17.22 -7.80 -3.33
CA ALA A 265 -18.06 -6.66 -3.70
C ALA A 265 -17.38 -5.31 -3.43
N LEU A 266 -16.69 -5.18 -2.28
CA LEU A 266 -15.90 -3.97 -1.96
C LEU A 266 -14.70 -3.79 -2.89
N GLN A 267 -14.11 -4.88 -3.39
CA GLN A 267 -13.02 -4.83 -4.37
C GLN A 267 -13.54 -4.33 -5.73
N GLU A 268 -14.66 -4.89 -6.20
CA GLU A 268 -15.33 -4.52 -7.45
C GLU A 268 -15.79 -3.05 -7.43
N GLU A 269 -16.35 -2.58 -6.30
CA GLU A 269 -16.77 -1.19 -6.15
C GLU A 269 -15.57 -0.23 -6.22
N LYS A 270 -14.44 -0.58 -5.59
CA LYS A 270 -13.19 0.20 -5.67
C LYS A 270 -12.61 0.22 -7.08
N GLU A 271 -12.67 -0.90 -7.80
CA GLU A 271 -12.22 -1.00 -9.18
C GLU A 271 -13.11 -0.17 -10.12
N ALA A 272 -14.43 -0.22 -9.93
CA ALA A 272 -15.39 0.60 -10.67
C ALA A 272 -15.17 2.11 -10.42
N GLN A 273 -14.97 2.53 -9.16
CA GLN A 273 -14.66 3.93 -8.83
C GLN A 273 -13.32 4.37 -9.46
N LYS A 274 -12.31 3.50 -9.45
CA LYS A 274 -11.00 3.78 -10.07
C LYS A 274 -11.12 3.89 -11.60
N ALA A 275 -11.92 3.04 -12.23
CA ALA A 275 -12.21 3.08 -13.66
C ALA A 275 -12.97 4.36 -14.05
N ALA A 276 -14.01 4.73 -13.30
CA ALA A 276 -14.76 5.98 -13.50
C ALA A 276 -13.84 7.21 -13.41
N ARG A 277 -12.97 7.27 -12.40
CA ARG A 277 -11.99 8.37 -12.24
C ARG A 277 -10.93 8.40 -13.36
N ARG A 278 -10.63 7.25 -13.98
CA ARG A 278 -9.73 7.17 -15.14
C ARG A 278 -10.43 7.71 -16.39
N GLN A 279 -11.67 7.30 -16.62
CA GLN A 279 -12.49 7.78 -17.74
C GLN A 279 -12.69 9.30 -17.66
N GLU A 280 -13.00 9.83 -16.48
CA GLU A 280 -13.16 11.27 -16.27
C GLU A 280 -11.87 12.05 -16.59
N LYS A 281 -10.71 11.53 -16.17
CA LYS A 281 -9.41 12.14 -16.50
C LYS A 281 -9.10 12.09 -17.99
N GLU A 282 -9.48 11.01 -18.68
CA GLU A 282 -9.32 10.87 -20.13
C GLU A 282 -10.23 11.85 -20.87
N ASN A 283 -11.51 11.97 -20.47
CA ASN A 283 -12.44 12.96 -21.02
C ASN A 283 -11.91 14.39 -20.84
N ARG A 284 -11.43 14.75 -19.64
CA ARG A 284 -10.86 16.08 -19.37
C ARG A 284 -9.58 16.35 -20.17
N ARG A 285 -8.81 15.32 -20.52
CA ARG A 285 -7.65 15.45 -21.40
C ARG A 285 -8.07 15.63 -22.85
N ALA A 286 -9.06 14.90 -23.32
CA ALA A 286 -9.62 15.01 -24.66
C ALA A 286 -10.24 16.41 -24.89
N GLU A 287 -11.01 16.91 -23.93
CA GLU A 287 -11.61 18.26 -23.96
C GLU A 287 -10.53 19.35 -24.07
N ARG A 288 -9.50 19.30 -23.21
CA ARG A 288 -8.36 20.23 -23.30
C ARG A 288 -7.57 20.13 -24.60
N GLN A 289 -7.54 18.95 -25.24
CA GLN A 289 -6.91 18.78 -26.54
C GLN A 289 -7.77 19.39 -27.66
N ALA A 290 -9.09 19.23 -27.60
CA ALA A 290 -10.04 19.84 -28.52
C ALA A 290 -10.00 21.37 -28.42
N GLU A 291 -10.03 21.94 -27.22
CA GLU A 291 -9.88 23.40 -27.00
C GLU A 291 -8.58 23.93 -27.61
N ARG A 292 -7.47 23.20 -27.42
CA ARG A 292 -6.16 23.57 -28.01
C ARG A 292 -6.16 23.49 -29.53
N GLN A 293 -6.92 22.57 -30.14
CA GLN A 293 -7.05 22.47 -31.59
C GLN A 293 -7.86 23.65 -32.13
N VAL A 294 -8.99 23.99 -31.50
CA VAL A 294 -9.79 25.18 -31.87
C VAL A 294 -8.94 26.45 -31.80
N LEU A 295 -8.21 26.66 -30.70
CA LEU A 295 -7.35 27.83 -30.54
C LEU A 295 -6.21 27.88 -31.59
N ARG A 296 -5.73 26.72 -32.05
CA ARG A 296 -4.72 26.64 -33.12
C ARG A 296 -5.31 27.02 -34.48
N GLU A 297 -6.53 26.58 -34.77
CA GLU A 297 -7.23 26.94 -36.01
C GLU A 297 -7.59 28.42 -36.05
N GLU A 298 -8.04 29.00 -34.94
CA GLU A 298 -8.30 30.44 -34.82
C GLU A 298 -7.02 31.25 -35.05
N ARG A 299 -5.89 30.86 -34.45
CA ARG A 299 -4.60 31.52 -34.72
C ARG A 299 -4.16 31.38 -36.17
N ARG A 300 -4.43 30.24 -36.81
CA ARG A 300 -4.11 30.03 -38.23
C ARG A 300 -4.94 30.98 -39.10
N LYS A 301 -6.24 31.10 -38.86
CA LYS A 301 -7.12 32.05 -39.56
C LYS A 301 -6.68 33.50 -39.35
N MET A 302 -6.41 33.91 -38.11
CA MET A 302 -5.88 35.26 -37.84
C MET A 302 -4.55 35.52 -38.54
N HIS A 303 -3.68 34.50 -38.65
CA HIS A 303 -2.43 34.62 -39.37
C HIS A 303 -2.65 34.75 -40.89
N GLU A 304 -3.55 33.96 -41.46
CA GLU A 304 -3.97 34.05 -42.87
C GLU A 304 -4.54 35.44 -43.19
N GLU A 305 -5.47 35.94 -42.37
CA GLU A 305 -6.05 37.28 -42.51
C GLU A 305 -4.99 38.38 -42.40
N LYS A 306 -4.08 38.27 -41.41
CA LYS A 306 -2.97 39.21 -41.25
C LYS A 306 -2.05 39.21 -42.48
N MET A 307 -1.76 38.04 -43.04
CA MET A 307 -0.94 37.93 -44.24
C MET A 307 -1.64 38.51 -45.47
N GLU A 308 -2.96 38.34 -45.59
CA GLU A 308 -3.76 38.95 -46.66
C GLU A 308 -3.76 40.48 -46.58
N ILE A 309 -3.95 41.05 -45.38
CA ILE A 309 -3.86 42.50 -45.16
C ILE A 309 -2.47 43.03 -45.52
N LEU A 310 -1.41 42.32 -45.13
CA LEU A 310 -0.03 42.70 -45.48
C LEU A 310 0.21 42.62 -47.00
N ARG A 311 -0.33 41.60 -47.68
CA ARG A 311 -0.24 41.49 -49.15
C ARG A 311 -0.94 42.66 -49.85
N GLN A 312 -2.12 43.06 -49.37
CA GLN A 312 -2.85 44.22 -49.90
C GLN A 312 -2.12 45.55 -49.64
N ALA A 313 -1.50 45.71 -48.47
CA ALA A 313 -0.76 46.92 -48.12
C ALA A 313 0.56 47.07 -48.89
N PHE A 314 1.22 45.97 -49.23
CA PHE A 314 2.55 45.98 -49.88
C PHE A 314 2.54 45.54 -51.37
N GLY A 315 1.36 45.30 -51.96
CA GLY A 315 1.22 45.02 -53.40
C GLY A 315 1.86 43.71 -53.87
N LEU A 316 1.92 42.69 -53.01
CA LEU A 316 2.53 41.39 -53.34
C LEU A 316 1.52 40.48 -54.08
N PRO A 317 1.94 39.75 -55.14
CA PRO A 317 1.04 38.88 -55.90
C PRO A 317 0.55 37.69 -55.06
N LYS A 318 -0.64 37.18 -55.40
CA LYS A 318 -1.36 36.11 -54.69
C LYS A 318 -0.58 34.80 -54.60
#